data_AF-G2E925-F1
#
_entry.id   AF-G2E925-F1
#
_cell.length_a   1.000
_cell.length_b   1.000
_cell.length_c   1.000
_cell.angle_alpha   90.00
_cell.angle_beta   90.00
_cell.angle_gamma   90.00
#
_symmetry.space_group_name_H-M   'P 1'
#
loop_
_entity.id
_entity.type
_entity.pdbx_description
1 polymer ?
#
loop_
_entity_poly.entity_id
_entity_poly.type
_entity_poly.pdbx_seq_one_letter_code
_entity_poly.pdbx_strand_id
1 'polypeptide(L)'
;MNEIVVLIATKNRSKLLETRSLKSVLNQSSIIKEVIVIDDSDKNHIREYERIVNELNESIKSTYLVNQRTLGFCDAANTGINYVLKNYLTQEMFILDYLKKMGLIYIR
;
A
#
# COMPACT_ATOMS: atom_id res chain seq x y z
N MET A 1 -0.86 15.30 16.55
CA MET A 1 -1.17 13.91 16.15
C MET A 1 -0.51 13.67 14.81
N ASN A 2 0.27 12.59 14.68
CA ASN A 2 0.95 12.28 13.43
C ASN A 2 -0.02 11.56 12.50
N GLU A 3 -0.20 12.08 11.29
CA GLU A 3 -1.02 11.45 10.26
C GLU A 3 -0.16 10.44 9.49
N ILE A 4 -0.58 9.18 9.45
CA ILE A 4 0.20 8.12 8.82
C ILE A 4 -0.35 7.83 7.41
N VAL A 5 0.53 7.83 6.41
CA VAL A 5 0.23 7.31 5.07
C VAL A 5 0.88 5.93 4.96
N VAL A 6 0.09 4.91 4.59
CA VAL A 6 0.57 3.53 4.46
C VAL A 6 0.78 3.20 2.99
N LEU A 7 1.97 2.69 2.67
CA LEU A 7 2.27 2.13 1.34
C LEU A 7 2.20 0.61 1.41
N ILE A 8 1.51 -0.02 0.45
CA ILE A 8 1.44 -1.48 0.30
C ILE A 8 1.82 -1.85 -1.13
N ALA A 9 3.04 -2.34 -1.35
CA ALA A 9 3.42 -2.93 -2.62
C ALA A 9 2.96 -4.39 -2.69
N THR A 10 2.30 -4.77 -3.79
CA THR A 10 1.73 -6.12 -3.97
C THR A 10 1.99 -6.66 -5.38
N LYS A 11 2.03 -7.99 -5.50
CA LYS A 11 2.24 -8.69 -6.77
C LYS A 11 1.53 -10.04 -6.79
N ASN A 12 0.61 -10.23 -7.73
CA ASN A 12 -0.13 -11.46 -8.03
C ASN A 12 -0.73 -12.16 -6.78
N ARG A 13 -1.21 -11.39 -5.78
CA ARG A 13 -1.63 -11.84 -4.43
C ARG A 13 -2.78 -11.02 -3.83
N SER A 14 -3.74 -10.60 -4.63
CA SER A 14 -4.96 -9.86 -4.24
C SER A 14 -5.64 -10.39 -2.97
N LYS A 15 -5.82 -11.71 -2.85
CA LYS A 15 -6.43 -12.32 -1.66
C LYS A 15 -5.67 -12.02 -0.36
N LEU A 16 -4.34 -11.95 -0.40
CA LEU A 16 -3.52 -11.61 0.77
C LEU A 16 -3.51 -10.10 1.06
N LEU A 17 -3.69 -9.27 0.04
CA LEU A 17 -3.92 -7.84 0.23
C LEU A 17 -5.18 -7.65 1.08
N GLU A 18 -6.31 -8.19 0.63
CA GLU A 18 -7.62 -8.04 1.26
C GLU A 18 -7.67 -8.69 2.66
N THR A 19 -7.40 -10.00 2.74
CA THR A 19 -7.63 -10.76 3.98
C THR A 19 -6.61 -10.52 5.09
N ARG A 20 -5.44 -9.93 4.77
CA ARG A 20 -4.35 -9.73 5.74
C ARG A 20 -3.88 -8.29 5.79
N SER A 21 -3.35 -7.77 4.68
CA SER A 21 -2.63 -6.49 4.71
C SER A 21 -3.58 -5.34 5.05
N LEU A 22 -4.70 -5.23 4.31
CA LEU A 22 -5.72 -4.21 4.56
C LEU A 22 -6.38 -4.39 5.93
N LYS A 23 -6.73 -5.63 6.30
CA LYS A 23 -7.26 -5.94 7.63
C LYS A 23 -6.32 -5.51 8.75
N SER A 24 -5.00 -5.70 8.58
CA SER A 24 -4.00 -5.26 9.55
C SER A 24 -3.94 -3.75 9.68
N VAL A 25 -4.03 -3.02 8.57
CA VAL A 25 -4.01 -1.55 8.55
C VAL A 25 -5.27 -0.98 9.21
N LEU A 26 -6.44 -1.53 8.91
CA LEU A 26 -7.72 -1.10 9.49
C LEU A 26 -7.81 -1.34 11.01
N ASN A 27 -7.04 -2.30 11.53
CA ASN A 27 -6.98 -2.60 12.96
C ASN A 27 -5.91 -1.82 13.73
N GLN A 28 -5.18 -0.90 13.08
CA GLN A 28 -4.18 -0.08 13.78
C GLN A 28 -4.86 0.94 14.69
N SER A 29 -4.27 1.20 15.86
CA SER A 29 -4.73 2.23 16.79
C SER A 29 -4.37 3.66 16.35
N SER A 30 -3.46 3.80 15.38
CA SER A 30 -3.03 5.08 14.83
C SER A 30 -4.01 5.61 13.78
N ILE A 31 -4.07 6.92 13.61
CA ILE A 31 -4.87 7.53 12.53
C ILE A 31 -4.14 7.38 11.22
N ILE A 32 -4.67 6.51 10.37
CA ILE A 32 -4.21 6.35 9.00
C ILE A 32 -4.95 7.36 8.12
N LYS A 33 -4.20 8.23 7.46
CA LYS A 33 -4.73 9.29 6.57
C LYS A 33 -5.05 8.74 5.18
N GLU A 34 -4.21 7.85 4.68
CA GLU A 34 -4.38 7.24 3.37
C GLU A 34 -3.68 5.88 3.29
N VAL A 35 -4.27 4.93 2.56
CA VAL A 35 -3.63 3.67 2.16
C VAL A 35 -3.37 3.70 0.66
N ILE A 36 -2.11 3.62 0.26
CA ILE A 36 -1.70 3.59 -1.14
C ILE A 36 -1.29 2.16 -1.47
N VAL A 37 -2.03 1.52 -2.36
CA VAL A 37 -1.72 0.17 -2.87
C VAL A 37 -0.99 0.33 -4.20
N ILE A 38 0.22 -0.22 -4.28
CA ILE A 38 1.06 -0.23 -5.48
C ILE A 38 1.09 -1.63 -6.06
N ASP A 39 0.57 -1.78 -7.26
CA ASP A 39 0.49 -3.04 -7.97
C ASP A 39 1.66 -3.24 -8.93
N ASP A 40 2.46 -4.28 -8.66
CA ASP A 40 3.56 -4.78 -9.49
C ASP A 40 3.17 -6.07 -10.24
N SER A 41 1.87 -6.33 -10.35
CA SER A 41 1.31 -7.52 -11.00
C SER A 41 1.29 -7.42 -12.52
N ASP A 42 1.12 -8.59 -13.13
CA ASP A 42 0.82 -8.67 -14.56
C ASP A 42 -0.57 -8.08 -14.86
N LYS A 43 -0.78 -7.57 -16.08
CA LYS A 43 -2.01 -6.84 -16.48
C LYS A 43 -3.33 -7.56 -16.17
N ASN A 44 -3.30 -8.88 -16.07
CA ASN A 44 -4.47 -9.71 -15.79
C ASN A 44 -5.03 -9.53 -14.36
N HIS A 45 -4.26 -8.95 -13.44
CA HIS A 45 -4.68 -8.78 -12.04
C HIS A 45 -5.14 -7.36 -11.70
N ILE A 46 -4.94 -6.38 -12.59
CA ILE A 46 -5.20 -4.95 -12.34
C ILE A 46 -6.63 -4.70 -11.87
N ARG A 47 -7.62 -5.28 -12.57
CA ARG A 47 -9.06 -5.09 -12.26
C ARG A 47 -9.43 -5.56 -10.87
N GLU A 48 -8.79 -6.61 -10.38
CA GLU A 48 -9.08 -7.17 -9.07
C GLU A 48 -8.58 -6.25 -7.96
N TYR A 49 -7.37 -5.70 -8.10
CA TYR A 49 -6.82 -4.76 -7.13
C TYR A 49 -7.56 -3.42 -7.13
N GLU A 50 -7.90 -2.91 -8.31
CA GLU A 50 -8.69 -1.69 -8.43
C GLU A 50 -10.04 -1.83 -7.71
N ARG A 51 -10.73 -2.97 -7.88
CA ARG A 51 -11.95 -3.29 -7.12
C ARG A 51 -11.70 -3.28 -5.61
N ILE A 52 -10.67 -4.00 -5.13
CA ILE A 52 -10.34 -4.09 -3.70
C ILE A 52 -10.06 -2.71 -3.09
N VAL A 53 -9.32 -1.84 -3.81
CA VAL A 53 -9.02 -0.48 -3.34
C VAL A 53 -10.26 0.41 -3.37
N ASN A 54 -11.11 0.28 -4.39
CA ASN A 54 -12.37 1.03 -4.44
C ASN A 54 -13.31 0.66 -3.29
N GLU A 55 -13.37 -0.62 -2.89
CA GLU A 55 -14.12 -1.05 -1.70
C GLU A 55 -13.50 -0.50 -0.40
N LEU A 56 -12.17 -0.45 -0.32
CA LEU A 56 -11.47 0.13 0.84
C LEU A 56 -11.79 1.62 1.05
N ASN A 57 -12.06 2.36 -0.02
CA ASN A 57 -12.43 3.78 0.02
C ASN A 57 -13.69 4.08 0.83
N GLU A 58 -14.55 3.09 1.08
CA GLU A 58 -15.71 3.24 1.98
C GLU A 58 -15.30 3.39 3.45
N SER A 59 -14.13 2.87 3.83
CA SER A 59 -13.62 2.86 5.21
C SER A 59 -12.50 3.87 5.44
N ILE A 60 -11.61 4.03 4.46
CA ILE A 60 -10.43 4.89 4.57
C ILE A 60 -10.03 5.39 3.19
N LYS A 61 -9.56 6.65 3.11
CA LYS A 61 -9.00 7.18 1.86
C LYS A 61 -7.93 6.23 1.33
N SER A 62 -8.06 5.83 0.08
CA SER A 62 -7.14 4.89 -0.53
C SER A 62 -6.91 5.18 -2.00
N THR A 63 -5.67 4.96 -2.42
CA THR A 63 -5.19 5.23 -3.78
C THR A 63 -4.60 3.97 -4.36
N TYR A 64 -4.99 3.67 -5.60
CA TYR A 64 -4.42 2.57 -6.38
C TYR A 64 -3.39 3.11 -7.38
N LEU A 65 -2.18 2.58 -7.35
CA LEU A 65 -1.11 2.88 -8.30
C LEU A 65 -0.65 1.60 -8.99
N VAL A 66 -0.29 1.68 -10.26
CA VAL A 66 0.33 0.58 -11.00
C VAL A 66 1.81 0.91 -11.19
N ASN A 67 2.71 -0.01 -10.86
CA ASN A 67 4.12 0.12 -11.18
C ASN A 67 4.30 -0.03 -12.70
N GLN A 68 4.72 1.06 -13.37
CA GLN A 68 4.96 1.08 -14.81
C GLN A 68 6.46 1.05 -15.17
N ARG A 69 7.35 0.95 -14.17
CA ARG A 69 8.81 0.94 -14.37
C ARG A 69 9.31 -0.50 -14.54
N THR A 70 10.42 -0.82 -13.88
CA THR A 70 10.94 -2.19 -13.82
C THR A 70 10.13 -2.98 -12.80
N LEU A 71 9.78 -4.22 -13.14
CA LEU A 71 9.07 -5.11 -12.22
C LEU A 71 9.96 -5.43 -11.01
N GLY A 72 9.40 -5.30 -9.82
CA GLY A 72 10.09 -5.57 -8.58
C GLY A 72 9.63 -4.70 -7.42
N PHE A 73 9.86 -5.20 -6.20
CA PHE A 73 9.44 -4.50 -4.98
C PHE A 73 10.03 -3.10 -4.86
N CYS A 74 11.33 -2.94 -5.11
CA CYS A 74 12.00 -1.64 -4.95
C CYS A 74 11.38 -0.55 -5.83
N ASP A 75 11.09 -0.87 -7.09
CA ASP A 75 10.47 0.08 -8.02
C ASP A 75 8.99 0.35 -7.71
N ALA A 76 8.26 -0.66 -7.25
CA ALA A 76 6.90 -0.47 -6.73
C ALA A 76 6.90 0.44 -5.50
N ALA A 77 7.80 0.21 -4.53
CA ALA A 77 7.96 1.07 -3.37
C ALA A 77 8.32 2.50 -3.78
N ASN A 78 9.28 2.66 -4.70
CA ASN A 78 9.66 3.97 -5.24
C ASN A 78 8.50 4.69 -5.93
N THR A 79 7.61 3.96 -6.61
CA THR A 79 6.39 4.53 -7.19
C THR A 79 5.49 5.12 -6.11
N GLY A 80 5.29 4.39 -5.01
CA GLY A 80 4.54 4.88 -3.84
C GLY A 80 5.21 6.08 -3.16
N ILE A 81 6.52 6.03 -2.92
CA ILE A 81 7.29 7.13 -2.32
C ILE A 81 7.18 8.39 -3.17
N ASN A 82 7.34 8.28 -4.49
CA ASN A 82 7.22 9.41 -5.40
C ASN A 82 5.82 10.03 -5.38
N TYR A 83 4.78 9.22 -5.24
CA TYR A 83 3.43 9.73 -5.06
C TYR A 83 3.31 10.51 -3.75
N VAL A 84 3.83 9.97 -2.64
CA VAL A 84 3.79 10.65 -1.34
C VAL A 84 4.51 11.99 -1.38
N LEU A 85 5.75 12.02 -1.89
CA LEU A 85 6.56 13.24 -1.99
C LEU A 85 5.91 14.35 -2.84
N LYS A 86 5.07 13.98 -3.82
CA LYS A 86 4.33 14.95 -4.66
C LYS A 86 3.06 15.48 -4.00
N ASN A 87 2.40 14.67 -3.16
CA ASN A 87 1.07 14.97 -2.62
C ASN A 87 1.09 15.40 -1.15
N TYR A 88 2.20 15.18 -0.44
CA TYR A 88 2.35 15.47 0.97
C TYR A 88 3.65 16.24 1.24
N LEU A 89 3.56 17.29 2.05
CA LEU A 89 4.71 18.00 2.61
C LEU A 89 5.20 17.19 3.83
N THR A 90 6.14 16.28 3.64
CA THR A 90 6.52 15.32 4.69
C THR A 90 7.71 15.80 5.54
N GLN A 91 7.62 15.60 6.86
CA GLN A 91 8.75 15.68 7.81
C GLN A 91 9.32 14.28 8.15
N GLU A 92 8.50 13.22 8.11
CA GLU A 92 8.90 11.83 8.38
C GLU A 92 8.08 10.84 7.51
N MET A 93 8.69 9.74 7.04
CA MET A 93 8.03 8.73 6.18
C MET A 93 8.40 7.31 6.63
N PHE A 94 7.38 6.48 6.89
CA PHE A 94 7.56 5.06 7.25
C PHE A 94 7.02 4.16 6.13
N ILE A 95 7.80 3.16 5.70
CA ILE A 95 7.43 2.22 4.64
C ILE A 95 7.17 0.85 5.26
N LEU A 96 5.96 0.32 5.10
CA LEU A 96 5.63 -1.05 5.50
C LEU A 96 5.82 -1.98 4.30
N ASP A 97 6.86 -2.81 4.35
CA ASP A 97 7.05 -3.92 3.41
C ASP A 97 6.30 -5.17 3.91
N TYR A 98 5.56 -5.86 3.03
CA TYR A 98 4.90 -7.13 3.33
C TYR A 98 5.39 -8.25 2.40
N LEU A 99 6.69 -8.54 2.43
CA LEU A 99 7.29 -9.69 1.77
C LEU A 99 7.37 -10.92 2.69
N LYS A 100 6.32 -11.75 2.62
CA LYS A 100 6.22 -13.22 2.90
C LYS A 100 6.96 -13.83 4.11
N LYS A 101 6.14 -14.51 4.93
CA LYS A 101 6.39 -15.48 6.03
C LYS A 101 6.74 -14.86 7.38
N MET A 102 5.80 -15.05 8.32
CA MET A 102 5.94 -14.90 9.78
C MET A 102 6.52 -13.57 10.27
N GLY A 103 5.64 -12.70 10.78
CA GLY A 103 5.96 -11.64 11.75
C GLY A 103 7.01 -10.63 11.32
N LEU A 104 6.60 -9.40 11.03
CA LEU A 104 7.20 -8.19 11.60
C LEU A 104 6.53 -6.96 11.01
N ILE A 105 5.90 -6.20 11.89
CA ILE A 105 5.75 -4.75 11.80
C ILE A 105 7.19 -4.21 11.90
N TYR A 106 7.71 -3.57 10.86
CA TYR A 106 8.97 -2.84 10.97
C TYR A 106 8.67 -1.39 11.32
N ILE A 107 8.63 -1.12 12.62
CA ILE A 107 8.84 0.20 13.20
C ILE A 107 10.35 0.31 13.46
N ARG A 108 10.99 1.30 12.86
CA ARG A 108 12.18 1.93 13.40
C ARG A 108 12.08 3.43 13.17
#